data_AF-A0A413FJ67-F1
#
_entry.id   AF-A0A413FJ67-F1
#
_cell.length_a   1.000
_cell.length_b   1.000
_cell.length_c   1.000
_cell.angle_alpha   90.00
_cell.angle_beta   90.00
_cell.angle_gamma   90.00
#
_symmetry.space_group_name_H-M   'P 1'
#
loop_
_entity.id
_entity.type
_entity.pdbx_description
1 polymer ?
#
loop_
_entity_poly.entity_id
_entity_poly.type
_entity_poly.pdbx_seq_one_letter_code
_entity_poly.pdbx_strand_id
1 'polypeptide(L)'
;MFKMGCVTFGGGWGIIAQMQEEFVDRRGWIEEEDLIDFLSLGRSFPGIMIINTSVIFGYTVAGFWGAVLAAFGLSLPALISIAVVTYFYSAIKSNVIVARALSGVRCAVIPIILGAALRLREKSLTGKSSYVLAAIALFVCTFTKVNKILVVLGGAVFGLLALAVKRGGRHG
;
A
#
# COMPACT_ATOMS: atom_id res chain seq x y z
N MET A 1 11.66 11.92 8.29
CA MET A 1 11.17 10.54 8.07
C MET A 1 10.97 9.75 9.36
N PHE A 2 11.99 9.49 10.19
CA PHE A 2 11.82 8.70 11.43
C PHE A 2 10.75 9.24 12.38
N LYS A 3 10.75 10.55 12.67
CA LYS A 3 9.72 11.21 13.49
C LYS A 3 8.30 11.00 12.94
N MET A 4 8.13 11.09 11.61
CA MET A 4 6.83 10.89 10.95
C MET A 4 6.38 9.43 11.02
N GLY A 5 7.32 8.48 10.87
CA GLY A 5 7.05 7.05 11.03
C GLY A 5 6.67 6.67 12.46
N CYS A 6 7.22 7.35 13.47
CA CYS A 6 6.81 7.17 14.88
C CYS A 6 5.44 7.81 15.18
N VAL A 7 5.11 8.94 14.54
CA VAL A 7 3.92 9.75 14.84
C VAL A 7 2.90 9.65 13.70
N THR A 8 2.64 8.43 13.22
CA THR A 8 1.61 8.21 12.20
C THR A 8 0.23 8.16 12.85
N PHE A 9 -0.45 9.31 12.93
CA PHE A 9 -1.87 9.38 13.26
C PHE A 9 -2.70 9.59 11.99
N GLY A 10 -3.76 8.79 11.79
CA GLY A 10 -4.70 8.96 10.66
C GLY A 10 -4.36 8.22 9.37
N GLY A 11 -3.40 7.29 9.37
CA GLY A 11 -3.06 6.49 8.21
C GLY A 11 -2.26 7.27 7.15
N GLY A 12 -2.35 6.86 5.89
CA GLY A 12 -1.40 7.33 4.89
C GLY A 12 -1.44 8.82 4.54
N TRP A 13 -2.62 9.43 4.68
CA TRP A 13 -2.80 10.86 4.49
C TRP A 13 -2.28 11.71 5.66
N GLY A 14 -2.25 11.15 6.87
CA GLY A 14 -1.67 11.82 8.03
C GLY A 14 -0.16 11.98 7.93
N ILE A 15 0.54 11.05 7.27
CA ILE A 15 1.98 11.19 6.99
C ILE A 15 2.21 12.30 5.96
N ILE A 16 1.36 12.39 4.93
CA ILE A 16 1.48 13.42 3.89
C ILE A 16 1.26 14.81 4.48
N ALA A 17 0.24 14.99 5.34
CA ALA A 17 0.02 16.26 6.03
C ALA A 17 1.24 16.67 6.88
N GLN A 18 1.85 15.72 7.60
CA GLN A 18 3.08 15.98 8.34
C GLN A 18 4.27 16.32 7.43
N MET A 19 4.35 15.70 6.24
CA MET A 19 5.38 16.05 5.26
C MET A 19 5.20 17.46 4.75
N GLN A 20 3.98 17.89 4.45
CA GLN A 20 3.69 19.26 4.04
C GLN A 20 4.10 20.24 5.14
N GLU A 21 3.62 20.05 6.36
CA GLU A 21 3.92 20.95 7.48
C GLU A 21 5.42 21.04 7.79
N GLU A 22 6.13 19.90 7.82
CA GLU A 22 7.55 19.90 8.22
C GLU A 22 8.50 20.27 7.06
N PHE A 23 8.20 19.87 5.82
CA PHE A 23 9.12 20.04 4.69
C PHE A 23 8.79 21.23 3.78
N VAL A 24 7.51 21.57 3.63
CA VAL A 24 7.08 22.77 2.89
C VAL A 24 7.05 23.96 3.86
N ASP A 25 6.17 23.95 4.86
CA ASP A 25 5.89 25.14 5.67
C ASP A 25 7.04 25.51 6.61
N ARG A 26 7.60 24.52 7.31
CA ARG A 26 8.57 24.78 8.39
C ARG A 26 10.02 24.83 7.92
N ARG A 27 10.42 24.00 6.96
CA ARG A 27 11.81 23.90 6.48
C ARG A 27 12.03 24.53 5.10
N GLY A 28 10.99 24.70 4.28
CA GLY A 28 11.11 25.20 2.92
C GLY A 28 12.08 24.38 2.06
N TRP A 29 12.14 23.06 2.26
CA TRP A 29 13.03 22.18 1.50
C TRP A 29 12.47 21.87 0.11
N ILE A 30 11.15 21.94 -0.04
CA ILE A 30 10.40 21.65 -1.26
C ILE A 30 9.18 22.58 -1.33
N GLU A 31 8.69 22.86 -2.53
CA GLU A 31 7.43 23.58 -2.71
C GLU A 31 6.23 22.65 -2.61
N GLU A 32 5.02 23.19 -2.44
CA GLU A 32 3.80 22.38 -2.39
C GLU A 32 3.57 21.59 -3.70
N GLU A 33 3.96 22.19 -4.82
CA GLU A 33 3.90 21.60 -6.16
C GLU A 33 4.81 20.38 -6.28
N ASP A 34 6.04 20.45 -5.75
CA ASP A 34 6.96 19.32 -5.68
C ASP A 34 6.37 18.15 -4.88
N LEU A 35 5.70 18.45 -3.76
CA LEU A 35 5.07 17.42 -2.93
C LEU A 35 3.95 16.71 -3.71
N ILE A 36 3.14 17.45 -4.47
CA ILE A 36 2.08 16.90 -5.32
C ILE A 36 2.68 16.01 -6.42
N ASP A 37 3.81 16.41 -7.00
CA ASP A 37 4.52 15.62 -8.00
C ASP A 37 5.08 14.32 -7.41
N PHE A 38 5.70 14.38 -6.23
CA PHE A 38 6.19 13.18 -5.54
C PHE A 38 5.06 12.23 -5.15
N LEU A 39 3.87 12.73 -4.83
CA LEU A 39 2.68 11.91 -4.59
C LEU A 39 2.19 11.24 -5.87
N SER A 40 2.18 11.97 -6.98
CA SER A 40 1.77 11.47 -8.29
C SER A 40 2.71 10.36 -8.79
N LEU A 41 4.02 10.59 -8.64
CA LEU A 41 5.04 9.56 -8.90
C LEU A 41 4.90 8.38 -7.94
N GLY A 42 4.78 8.63 -6.64
CA GLY A 42 4.67 7.59 -5.62
C GLY A 42 3.47 6.64 -5.80
N ARG A 43 2.35 7.14 -6.33
CA ARG A 43 1.18 6.33 -6.70
C ARG A 43 1.34 5.54 -7.99
N SER A 44 2.19 6.00 -8.90
CA SER A 44 2.45 5.33 -10.17
C SER A 44 3.28 4.06 -10.00
N PHE A 45 4.14 4.03 -8.96
CA PHE A 45 4.92 2.85 -8.62
C PHE A 45 4.09 1.79 -7.88
N PRO A 46 4.24 0.49 -8.21
CA PRO A 46 3.61 -0.57 -7.44
C PRO A 46 4.19 -0.60 -6.02
N GLY A 47 3.31 -0.63 -5.01
CA GLY A 47 3.71 -0.74 -3.60
C GLY A 47 3.02 0.25 -2.67
N ILE A 48 3.70 0.55 -1.56
CA ILE A 48 3.19 1.46 -0.53
C ILE A 48 3.53 2.89 -0.96
N MET A 49 2.51 3.63 -1.42
CA MET A 49 2.64 5.02 -1.89
C MET A 49 3.54 5.88 -1.00
N ILE A 50 3.36 5.82 0.32
CA ILE A 50 4.08 6.66 1.28
C ILE A 50 5.58 6.37 1.28
N ILE A 51 5.96 5.09 1.18
CA ILE A 51 7.38 4.70 1.12
C ILE A 51 7.98 5.25 -0.17
N ASN A 52 7.29 5.05 -1.30
CA ASN A 52 7.76 5.55 -2.60
C ASN A 52 7.93 7.08 -2.59
N THR A 53 6.94 7.83 -2.12
CA THR A 53 7.02 9.30 -1.98
C THR A 53 8.15 9.71 -1.05
N SER A 54 8.34 9.01 0.08
CA SER A 54 9.44 9.29 1.02
C SER A 54 10.81 9.04 0.41
N VAL A 55 10.95 8.01 -0.41
CA VAL A 55 12.19 7.68 -1.13
C VAL A 55 12.52 8.72 -2.18
N ILE A 56 11.53 9.15 -2.96
CA ILE A 56 11.68 10.21 -3.97
C ILE A 56 12.12 11.52 -3.29
N PHE A 57 11.45 11.88 -2.19
CA PHE A 57 11.84 13.04 -1.38
C PHE A 57 13.26 12.90 -0.80
N GLY A 58 13.60 11.72 -0.27
CA GLY A 58 14.95 11.47 0.24
C GLY A 58 16.00 11.62 -0.85
N TYR A 59 15.67 11.21 -2.08
CA TYR A 59 16.53 11.35 -3.24
C TYR A 59 16.75 12.81 -3.64
N THR A 60 15.71 13.65 -3.61
CA THR A 60 15.85 15.07 -3.96
C THR A 60 16.66 15.85 -2.93
N VAL A 61 16.55 15.51 -1.64
CA VAL A 61 17.26 16.23 -0.57
C VAL A 61 18.74 15.84 -0.46
N ALA A 62 19.08 14.55 -0.54
CA ALA A 62 20.45 14.07 -0.29
C ALA A 62 20.90 12.94 -1.23
N GLY A 63 20.31 12.88 -2.43
CA GLY A 63 20.66 11.90 -3.46
C GLY A 63 20.42 10.46 -3.01
N PHE A 64 21.23 9.54 -3.52
CA PHE A 64 21.09 8.10 -3.25
C PHE A 64 21.06 7.76 -1.75
N TRP A 65 21.93 8.38 -0.95
CA TRP A 65 21.99 8.13 0.49
C TRP A 65 20.76 8.67 1.23
N GLY A 66 20.23 9.82 0.79
CA GLY A 66 18.98 10.36 1.32
C GLY A 66 17.78 9.45 1.05
N ALA A 67 17.72 8.85 -0.14
CA ALA A 67 16.67 7.89 -0.51
C ALA A 67 16.67 6.65 0.40
N VAL A 68 17.85 6.08 0.65
CA VAL A 68 18.04 4.93 1.54
C VAL A 68 17.66 5.29 2.98
N LEU A 69 18.18 6.40 3.50
CA LEU A 69 17.87 6.85 4.85
C LEU A 69 16.39 7.20 5.03
N ALA A 70 15.70 7.69 3.99
CA ALA A 70 14.28 7.94 4.03
C ALA A 70 13.46 6.65 4.10
N ALA A 71 13.80 5.64 3.29
CA ALA A 71 13.16 4.33 3.31
C ALA A 71 13.31 3.64 4.68
N PHE A 72 14.54 3.57 5.19
CA PHE A 72 14.83 2.99 6.49
C PHE A 72 14.23 3.83 7.61
N GLY A 73 14.38 5.16 7.56
CA GLY A 73 13.83 6.05 8.57
C GLY A 73 12.32 5.90 8.73
N LEU A 74 11.57 5.75 7.63
CA LEU A 74 10.13 5.53 7.70
C LEU A 74 9.75 4.11 8.16
N SER A 75 10.50 3.09 7.75
CA SER A 75 10.17 1.69 8.01
C SER A 75 10.66 1.18 9.37
N LEU A 76 11.74 1.77 9.91
CA LEU A 76 12.36 1.38 11.17
C LEU A 76 11.42 1.43 12.37
N PRO A 77 10.61 2.49 12.60
CA PRO A 77 9.66 2.52 13.71
C PRO A 77 8.68 1.34 13.70
N ALA A 78 8.16 1.00 12.52
CA ALA A 78 7.25 -0.14 12.33
C ALA A 78 7.97 -1.47 12.58
N LEU A 79 9.20 -1.62 12.08
CA LEU A 79 10.03 -2.81 12.29
C LEU A 79 10.40 -3.01 13.77
N ILE A 80 10.75 -1.94 14.48
CA ILE A 80 11.06 -1.99 15.91
C ILE A 80 9.79 -2.36 16.69
N SER A 81 8.66 -1.72 16.39
CA SER A 81 7.38 -1.99 17.05
C SER A 81 6.97 -3.47 16.90
N ILE A 82 7.00 -4.02 15.68
CA ILE A 82 6.63 -5.42 15.46
C ILE A 82 7.64 -6.39 16.07
N ALA A 83 8.94 -6.07 16.07
CA ALA A 83 9.97 -6.89 16.69
C ALA A 83 9.76 -6.98 18.21
N VAL A 84 9.49 -5.85 18.87
CA VAL A 84 9.17 -5.79 20.30
C VAL A 84 7.93 -6.63 20.61
N VAL A 85 6.84 -6.43 19.88
CA VAL A 85 5.59 -7.21 20.08
C VAL A 85 5.85 -8.70 19.86
N THR A 86 6.62 -9.08 18.84
CA THR A 86 6.95 -10.48 18.53
C THR A 86 7.80 -11.11 19.62
N TYR A 87 8.76 -10.38 20.17
CA TYR A 87 9.62 -10.84 21.28
C TYR A 87 8.78 -11.18 22.52
N PHE A 88 7.92 -10.25 22.95
CA PHE A 88 6.99 -10.50 24.06
C PHE A 88 5.99 -11.61 23.72
N TYR A 89 5.52 -11.68 22.48
CA TYR A 89 4.63 -12.75 22.04
C TYR A 89 5.28 -14.12 22.18
N SER A 90 6.54 -14.28 21.80
CA SER A 90 7.25 -15.57 21.90
C SER A 90 7.36 -16.06 23.35
N ALA A 91 7.47 -15.14 24.32
CA ALA A 91 7.53 -15.48 25.74
C ALA A 91 6.17 -15.95 26.32
N ILE A 92 5.05 -15.46 25.77
CA ILE A 92 3.70 -15.68 26.33
C ILE A 92 2.89 -16.72 25.51
N LYS A 93 3.38 -17.10 24.33
CA LYS A 93 2.71 -18.04 23.40
C LYS A 93 2.44 -19.43 24.02
N SER A 94 3.18 -19.84 25.04
CA SER A 94 3.00 -21.14 25.73
C SER A 94 1.65 -21.25 26.45
N ASN A 95 0.96 -20.13 26.72
CA ASN A 95 -0.33 -20.14 27.39
C ASN A 95 -1.51 -20.34 26.41
N VAL A 96 -2.32 -21.37 26.64
CA VAL A 96 -3.51 -21.73 25.85
C VAL A 96 -4.50 -20.56 25.72
N ILE A 97 -4.62 -19.70 26.73
CA ILE A 97 -5.52 -18.55 26.72
C ILE A 97 -5.07 -17.53 25.64
N VAL A 98 -3.77 -17.28 25.53
CA VAL A 98 -3.21 -16.32 24.55
C VAL A 98 -3.31 -16.87 23.13
N ALA A 99 -3.08 -18.17 22.94
CA ALA A 99 -3.28 -18.82 21.65
C ALA A 99 -4.74 -18.69 21.15
N ARG A 100 -5.72 -18.86 22.05
CA ARG A 100 -7.15 -18.70 21.74
C ARG A 100 -7.52 -17.24 21.44
N ALA A 101 -7.03 -16.29 22.24
CA ALA A 101 -7.25 -14.86 22.00
C ALA A 101 -6.73 -14.43 20.63
N LEU A 102 -5.53 -14.87 20.24
CA LEU A 102 -4.95 -14.58 18.93
C LEU A 102 -5.71 -15.23 17.78
N SER A 103 -6.27 -16.42 17.99
CA SER A 103 -7.18 -17.03 17.01
C SER A 103 -8.43 -16.16 16.80
N GLY A 104 -8.95 -15.55 17.87
CA GLY A 104 -10.03 -14.56 17.78
C GLY A 104 -9.64 -13.32 16.96
N VAL A 105 -8.42 -12.79 17.18
CA VAL A 105 -7.90 -11.67 16.38
C VAL A 105 -7.81 -12.04 14.89
N ARG A 106 -7.34 -13.24 14.55
CA ARG A 106 -7.30 -13.72 13.16
C ARG A 106 -8.69 -13.74 12.52
N CYS A 107 -9.72 -14.17 13.26
CA CYS A 107 -11.11 -14.10 12.78
C CYS A 107 -11.59 -12.66 12.58
N ALA A 108 -11.20 -11.72 13.45
CA ALA A 108 -11.56 -10.30 13.32
C ALA A 108 -10.90 -9.61 12.12
N VAL A 109 -9.73 -10.08 11.68
CA VAL A 109 -9.03 -9.53 10.50
C VAL A 109 -9.80 -9.82 9.20
N ILE A 110 -10.52 -10.94 9.12
CA ILE A 110 -11.28 -11.34 7.92
C ILE A 110 -12.30 -10.27 7.48
N PRO A 111 -13.25 -9.81 8.33
CA PRO A 111 -14.22 -8.78 7.95
C PRO A 111 -13.56 -7.42 7.67
N ILE A 112 -12.43 -7.09 8.31
CA ILE A 112 -11.67 -5.86 8.03
C ILE A 112 -11.13 -5.88 6.60
N ILE A 113 -10.49 -6.99 6.19
CA ILE A 113 -9.98 -7.17 4.83
C ILE A 113 -11.15 -7.18 3.83
N LEU A 114 -12.25 -7.88 4.14
CA LEU A 114 -13.46 -7.88 3.32
C LEU A 114 -14.03 -6.48 3.14
N GLY A 115 -14.15 -5.69 4.21
CA GLY A 115 -14.61 -4.30 4.15
C GLY A 115 -13.70 -3.43 3.28
N ALA A 116 -12.38 -3.59 3.40
CA ALA A 116 -11.42 -2.91 2.54
C ALA A 116 -11.56 -3.34 1.06
N ALA A 117 -11.76 -4.63 0.80
CA ALA A 117 -11.98 -5.17 -0.55
C ALA A 117 -13.28 -4.66 -1.17
N LEU A 118 -14.37 -4.56 -0.38
CA LEU A 118 -15.65 -4.01 -0.84
C LEU A 118 -15.53 -2.53 -1.23
N ARG A 119 -14.84 -1.73 -0.40
CA ARG A 119 -14.54 -0.32 -0.73
C ARG A 119 -13.69 -0.18 -1.99
N LEU A 120 -12.73 -1.08 -2.18
CA LEU A 120 -11.90 -1.10 -3.39
C LEU A 120 -12.72 -1.47 -4.63
N ARG A 121 -13.67 -2.41 -4.49
CA ARG A 121 -14.57 -2.79 -5.59
C ARG A 121 -15.31 -1.59 -6.18
N GLU A 122 -15.81 -0.66 -5.37
CA GLU A 122 -16.54 0.51 -5.88
C GLU A 122 -15.66 1.41 -6.76
N LYS A 123 -14.37 1.53 -6.43
CA LYS A 123 -13.40 2.29 -7.22
C LYS A 123 -12.86 1.53 -8.43
N SER A 124 -12.75 0.20 -8.35
CA SER A 124 -12.12 -0.62 -9.39
C SER A 124 -13.11 -1.26 -10.38
N LEU A 125 -14.37 -1.50 -10.00
CA LEU A 125 -15.37 -2.21 -10.82
C LEU A 125 -16.42 -1.26 -11.39
N THR A 126 -15.99 -0.32 -12.24
CA THR A 126 -16.86 0.71 -12.85
C THR A 126 -17.63 0.23 -14.08
N GLY A 127 -17.35 -0.97 -14.62
CA GLY A 127 -18.00 -1.50 -15.84
C GLY A 127 -18.42 -2.97 -15.75
N LYS A 128 -19.42 -3.36 -16.56
CA LYS A 128 -19.93 -4.75 -16.67
C LYS A 128 -18.82 -5.75 -17.00
N SER A 129 -17.86 -5.38 -17.86
CA SER A 129 -16.69 -6.21 -18.21
C SER A 129 -15.72 -6.41 -17.03
N SER A 130 -15.57 -5.42 -16.15
CA SER A 130 -14.71 -5.52 -14.97
C SER A 130 -15.27 -6.52 -13.95
N TYR A 131 -16.60 -6.62 -13.86
CA TYR A 131 -17.28 -7.59 -12.99
C TYR A 131 -17.07 -9.04 -13.45
N VAL A 132 -17.16 -9.29 -14.76
CA VAL A 132 -16.87 -10.60 -15.34
C VAL A 132 -15.41 -10.99 -15.09
N LEU A 133 -14.48 -10.03 -15.26
CA LEU A 133 -13.06 -10.27 -14.98
C LEU A 133 -12.81 -10.61 -13.51
N ALA A 134 -13.45 -9.90 -12.58
CA ALA A 134 -13.34 -10.13 -11.16
C ALA A 134 -13.89 -11.51 -10.76
N ALA A 135 -15.03 -11.92 -11.34
CA ALA A 135 -15.61 -13.25 -11.10
C ALA A 135 -14.68 -14.36 -11.61
N ILE A 136 -14.08 -14.21 -12.80
CA ILE A 136 -13.10 -15.16 -13.35
C ILE A 136 -11.85 -15.20 -12.48
N ALA A 137 -11.30 -14.06 -12.08
CA ALA A 137 -10.11 -14.00 -11.22
C ALA A 137 -10.36 -14.65 -9.85
N LEU A 138 -11.55 -14.45 -9.28
CA LEU A 138 -11.94 -15.06 -8.01
C LEU A 138 -12.08 -16.58 -8.14
N PHE A 139 -12.68 -17.06 -9.23
CA PHE A 139 -12.79 -18.49 -9.54
C PHE A 139 -11.43 -19.16 -9.75
N VAL A 140 -10.52 -18.52 -10.50
CA VAL A 140 -9.16 -19.03 -10.73
C VAL A 140 -8.36 -19.07 -9.43
N CYS A 141 -8.47 -18.05 -8.58
CA CYS A 141 -7.79 -17.99 -7.28
C CYS A 141 -8.32 -19.01 -6.26
N THR A 142 -9.60 -19.37 -6.30
CA THR A 142 -10.19 -20.34 -5.36
C THR A 142 -9.99 -21.79 -5.79
N PHE A 143 -10.00 -22.08 -7.09
CA PHE A 143 -9.89 -23.44 -7.61
C PHE A 143 -8.49 -23.86 -8.06
N THR A 144 -7.55 -22.93 -8.26
CA THR A 144 -6.23 -23.27 -8.80
C THR A 144 -5.10 -22.83 -7.87
N LYS A 145 -4.13 -23.71 -7.59
CA LYS A 145 -2.88 -23.40 -6.87
C LYS A 145 -1.90 -22.53 -7.69
N VAL A 146 -2.39 -21.78 -8.67
CA VAL A 146 -1.56 -20.95 -9.54
C VAL A 146 -1.01 -19.78 -8.72
N ASN A 147 0.25 -19.42 -9.00
CA ASN A 147 0.89 -18.29 -8.33
C ASN A 147 0.04 -17.03 -8.54
N LYS A 148 -0.30 -16.34 -7.45
CA LYS A 148 -1.13 -15.11 -7.46
C LYS A 148 -0.56 -14.04 -8.39
N ILE A 149 0.77 -14.05 -8.57
CA ILE A 149 1.49 -13.18 -9.51
C ILE A 149 1.03 -13.44 -10.96
N LEU A 150 0.87 -14.71 -11.36
CA LEU A 150 0.40 -15.08 -12.70
C LEU A 150 -1.05 -14.65 -12.94
N VAL A 151 -1.91 -14.71 -11.91
CA VAL A 151 -3.30 -14.22 -11.99
C VAL A 151 -3.33 -12.70 -12.17
N VAL A 152 -2.48 -11.96 -11.46
CA VAL A 152 -2.34 -10.50 -11.62
C VAL A 152 -1.82 -10.14 -13.01
N LEU A 153 -0.80 -10.85 -13.51
CA LEU A 153 -0.26 -10.64 -14.86
C LEU A 153 -1.30 -10.94 -15.94
N GLY A 154 -2.04 -12.05 -15.83
CA GLY A 154 -3.12 -12.39 -16.76
C GLY A 154 -4.25 -11.35 -16.76
N GLY A 155 -4.65 -10.89 -15.57
CA GLY A 155 -5.62 -9.80 -15.43
C GLY A 155 -5.13 -8.48 -16.03
N ALA A 156 -3.84 -8.15 -15.86
CA ALA A 156 -3.24 -6.96 -16.45
C ALA A 156 -3.20 -7.02 -17.98
N VAL A 157 -2.79 -8.17 -18.56
CA VAL A 157 -2.77 -8.38 -20.02
C VAL A 157 -4.18 -8.30 -20.60
N PHE A 158 -5.17 -8.94 -19.97
CA PHE A 158 -6.56 -8.87 -20.42
C PHE A 158 -7.14 -7.46 -20.30
N GLY A 159 -6.80 -6.74 -19.22
CA GLY A 159 -7.16 -5.33 -19.04
C GLY A 159 -6.58 -4.42 -20.12
N LEU A 160 -5.31 -4.62 -20.48
CA LEU A 160 -4.64 -3.89 -21.55
C LEU A 160 -5.25 -4.19 -22.92
N LEU A 161 -5.57 -5.45 -23.22
CA LEU A 161 -6.25 -5.84 -24.45
C LEU A 161 -7.67 -5.24 -24.55
N ALA A 162 -8.45 -5.28 -23.47
CA ALA A 162 -9.78 -4.68 -23.44
C ALA A 162 -9.72 -3.14 -23.61
N LEU A 163 -8.71 -2.47 -23.04
CA LEU A 163 -8.46 -1.05 -23.24
C LEU A 163 -8.02 -0.72 -24.66
N ALA A 164 -7.18 -1.57 -25.28
CA ALA A 164 -6.75 -1.42 -26.66
C ALA A 164 -7.93 -1.54 -27.66
N VAL A 165 -8.82 -2.53 -27.45
CA VAL A 165 -10.04 -2.70 -28.26
C VAL A 165 -10.98 -1.50 -28.11
N LYS A 166 -11.10 -0.94 -26.90
CA LYS A 166 -11.98 0.21 -26.65
C LYS A 166 -11.42 1.54 -27.18
N ARG A 167 -10.09 1.69 -27.26
CA ARG A 167 -9.44 2.84 -27.90
C ARG A 167 -9.54 2.78 -29.43
N GLY A 168 -9.54 1.59 -30.04
CA GLY A 168 -9.70 1.41 -31.49
C GLY A 168 -11.09 1.79 -32.04
N GLY A 169 -12.13 1.75 -31.21
CA GLY A 169 -13.51 2.09 -31.63
C GLY A 169 -13.89 3.57 -31.56
N ARG A 170 -12.95 4.48 -31.29
CA ARG A 170 -13.21 5.92 -31.07
C ARG A 170 -12.62 6.82 -32.18
N HIS A 171 -12.24 6.23 -33.32
CA HIS A 171 -11.74 6.90 -34.53
C HIS A 171 -12.49 6.43 -35.80
N GLY A 172 -13.74 5.98 -35.66
CA GLY A 172 -14.65 5.67 -36.76
C GLY A 172 -15.84 6.59 -36.74
#